data_AF-A0A2V2ZIC6-F1
#
_entry.id   AF-A0A2V2ZIC6-F1
#
_cell.length_a   1.000
_cell.length_b   1.000
_cell.length_c   1.000
_cell.angle_alpha   90.00
_cell.angle_beta   90.00
_cell.angle_gamma   90.00
#
_symmetry.space_group_name_H-M   'P 1'
#
loop_
_entity.id
_entity.type
_entity.pdbx_description
1 polymer ?
#
loop_
_entity_poly.entity_id
_entity_poly.type
_entity_poly.pdbx_seq_one_letter_code
_entity_poly.pdbx_strand_id
1 'polypeptide(L)' 'MKKLPIIVMLVLILLSFILNIFGLMKLIPIFITSPLLFVSLLILLLYLNDRRRFKGF' A
#
# COMPACT_ATOMS: atom_id res chain seq x y z
N MET A 1 -20.00 -6.39 -3.49
CA MET A 1 -19.21 -5.44 -2.67
C MET A 1 -17.69 -5.75 -2.65
N LYS A 2 -17.08 -6.20 -3.77
CA LYS A 2 -15.67 -6.66 -3.83
C LYS A 2 -14.67 -5.64 -4.43
N LYS A 3 -15.14 -4.45 -4.86
CA LYS A 3 -14.31 -3.40 -5.49
C LYS A 3 -13.95 -2.25 -4.55
N LEU A 4 -14.78 -1.99 -3.54
CA LEU A 4 -14.53 -0.99 -2.50
C LEU A 4 -13.14 -1.10 -1.84
N PRO A 5 -12.68 -2.29 -1.40
CA PRO A 5 -11.38 -2.40 -0.73
C PRO A 5 -10.21 -2.03 -1.64
N ILE A 6 -10.31 -2.26 -2.96
CA ILE A 6 -9.26 -1.90 -3.92
C ILE A 6 -9.12 -0.38 -4.03
N ILE A 7 -10.25 0.35 -4.05
CA ILE A 7 -10.24 1.81 -4.15
C ILE A 7 -9.61 2.42 -2.90
N VAL A 8 -9.94 1.91 -1.72
CA VAL A 8 -9.34 2.37 -0.46
C VAL A 8 -7.83 2.09 -0.41
N MET A 9 -7.40 0.90 -0.84
CA MET A 9 -5.96 0.56 -0.94
C MET A 9 -5.22 1.49 -1.91
N LEU A 10 -5.82 1.81 -3.06
CA LEU A 10 -5.25 2.76 -4.03
C LEU A 10 -5.09 4.16 -3.43
N VAL A 11 -6.11 4.67 -2.74
CA VAL A 11 -6.05 5.97 -2.05
C VAL A 11 -4.96 5.97 -0.98
N LEU A 12 -4.85 4.89 -0.21
CA LEU A 12 -3.84 4.73 0.84
C LEU A 12 -2.41 4.68 0.30
N ILE A 13 -2.20 4.00 -0.85
CA ILE A 13 -0.91 4.04 -1.57
C ILE A 13 -0.61 5.45 -2.06
N LEU A 14 -1.59 6.15 -2.63
CA LEU A 14 -1.40 7.51 -3.14
C LEU A 14 -0.98 8.47 -2.03
N LEU A 15 -1.66 8.42 -0.88
CA LEU A 15 -1.32 9.19 0.32
C LEU A 15 0.08 8.84 0.85
N SER A 16 0.40 7.55 0.94
CA SER A 16 1.72 7.09 1.39
C SER A 16 2.83 7.55 0.44
N PHE A 17 2.56 7.62 -0.86
CA PHE A 17 3.49 8.09 -1.89
C PHE A 17 3.77 9.59 -1.75
N ILE A 18 2.74 10.40 -1.55
CA ILE A 18 2.89 11.84 -1.29
C ILE A 18 3.71 12.07 0.00
N LEU A 19 3.42 11.34 1.07
CA LEU A 19 4.18 11.40 2.31
C LEU A 19 5.64 10.96 2.10
N ASN A 20 5.90 9.98 1.24
CA ASN A 20 7.26 9.55 0.91
C ASN A 20 8.04 10.64 0.16
N ILE A 21 7.39 11.38 -0.73
CA ILE A 21 8.00 12.57 -1.37
C ILE A 21 8.41 13.59 -0.32
N PHE A 22 7.57 13.85 0.69
CA PHE A 22 7.96 14.72 1.81
C PHE A 22 9.14 14.15 2.62
N GLY A 23 9.20 12.84 2.78
CA GLY A 23 10.34 12.15 3.37
C GLY A 23 11.64 12.35 2.56
N LEU A 24 11.55 12.29 1.22
CA LEU A 24 12.66 12.56 0.31
C LEU A 24 13.12 14.02 0.38
N MET A 25 12.19 14.96 0.60
CA MET A 25 12.48 16.38 0.82
C MET A 25 13.06 16.68 2.22
N LYS A 26 13.34 15.66 3.04
CA LYS A 26 13.83 15.77 4.42
C LYS A 26 12.87 16.51 5.37
N LEU A 27 11.58 16.64 5.00
CA LEU A 27 10.55 17.25 5.86
C LEU A 27 10.11 16.28 6.97
N ILE A 28 10.18 14.97 6.69
CA ILE A 28 9.80 13.87 7.58
C ILE A 28 10.92 12.82 7.52
N PRO A 29 11.21 12.08 8.60
CA PRO A 29 12.18 10.99 8.55
C PRO A 29 11.79 9.94 7.50
N ILE A 30 12.66 9.72 6.51
CA ILE A 30 12.42 8.74 5.44
C ILE A 30 12.27 7.30 5.98
N PHE A 31 12.86 7.02 7.14
CA PHE A 31 12.71 5.77 7.87
C PHE A 31 11.28 5.50 8.33
N ILE A 32 10.39 6.48 8.35
CA ILE A 32 8.97 6.30 8.70
C ILE A 32 8.14 6.22 7.42
N THR A 33 8.40 7.12 6.46
CA THR A 33 7.61 7.22 5.22
C THR A 33 7.86 6.05 4.27
N SER A 34 9.06 5.47 4.25
CA SER A 34 9.40 4.33 3.39
C SER A 34 8.79 3.01 3.86
N PRO A 35 8.84 2.64 5.15
CA PRO A 35 8.08 1.48 5.64
C PRO A 35 6.58 1.62 5.45
N LEU A 36 6.03 2.83 5.64
CA LEU A 36 4.61 3.08 5.41
C LEU A 36 4.22 2.79 3.96
N LEU A 37 4.98 3.31 2.99
CA LEU A 37 4.76 3.05 1.57
C LEU A 37 4.90 1.56 1.22
N PHE A 38 5.90 0.89 1.81
CA PHE A 38 6.12 -0.54 1.62
C PHE A 38 4.94 -1.37 2.12
N VAL A 39 4.43 -1.12 3.33
CA VAL A 39 3.28 -1.84 3.90
C VAL A 39 2.03 -1.62 3.04
N SER A 40 1.79 -0.39 2.56
CA SER A 40 0.68 -0.07 1.66
C SER A 40 0.72 -0.90 0.37
N LEU A 41 1.90 -1.06 -0.23
CA LEU A 41 2.10 -1.91 -1.42
C LEU A 41 1.98 -3.40 -1.08
N LEU A 42 2.53 -3.85 0.05
CA LEU A 42 2.45 -5.24 0.51
C LEU A 42 1.00 -5.68 0.70
N ILE A 43 0.18 -4.84 1.33
CA ILE A 43 -1.25 -5.09 1.53
C ILE A 43 -1.97 -5.26 0.18
N LEU A 44 -1.66 -4.41 -0.81
CA LEU A 44 -2.21 -4.54 -2.16
C LEU A 44 -1.80 -5.87 -2.81
N LEU A 45 -0.51 -6.22 -2.72
CA LEU A 45 0.01 -7.47 -3.27
C LEU A 45 -0.64 -8.69 -2.60
N LEU A 46 -0.78 -8.70 -1.28
CA LEU A 46 -1.46 -9.77 -0.54
C LEU A 46 -2.91 -9.89 -0.98
N TYR A 47 -3.62 -8.78 -1.11
CA TYR A 47 -5.01 -8.77 -1.56
C TYR A 47 -5.18 -9.26 -3.01
N LEU A 48 -4.25 -8.92 -3.91
CA LEU A 48 -4.25 -9.42 -5.28
C LEU A 48 -3.86 -10.92 -5.34
N ASN A 49 -2.95 -11.35 -4.48
CA ASN A 49 -2.48 -12.73 -4.41
C ASN A 49 -3.55 -13.68 -3.85
N ASP A 50 -4.32 -13.23 -2.85
CA ASP A 50 -5.40 -14.02 -2.24
C ASP A 50 -6.53 -14.35 -3.24
N ARG A 51 -6.68 -13.54 -4.31
CA ARG A 51 -7.59 -13.85 -5.42
C ARG A 51 -7.12 -14.97 -6.34
N ARG A 52 -5.82 -15.29 -6.35
CA ARG A 52 -5.21 -16.36 -7.17
C ARG A 52 -4.78 -17.57 -6.35
N ARG A 53 -5.13 -17.64 -5.07
CA ARG A 53 -4.89 -18.84 -4.27
C ARG A 53 -5.76 -19.99 -4.80
N PHE A 54 -5.10 -21.09 -5.16
CA PHE A 54 -5.78 -22.35 -5.40
C PHE A 54 -6.51 -22.73 -4.11
N LYS A 55 -7.84 -22.69 -4.15
CA LYS A 55 -8.67 -23.24 -3.09
C LYS A 55 -8.58 -24.75 -3.25
N GLY A 56 -7.58 -25.36 -2.61
CA GLY A 56 -7.48 -26.82 -2.55
C GLY A 56 -8.81 -27.43 -2.07
N PHE A 57 -9.05 -28.67 -2.51
CA PHE A 57 -10.20 -29.51 -2.15
C PHE A 57 -10.49 -29.51 -0.64
#